data_AF-A0A960WQP7-F1
#
_entry.id   AF-A0A960WQP7-F1
#
_cell.length_a   1.000
_cell.length_b   1.000
_cell.length_c   1.000
_cell.angle_alpha   90.00
_cell.angle_beta   90.00
_cell.angle_gamma   90.00
#
_symmetry.space_group_name_H-M   'P 1'
#
loop_
_entity.id
_entity.type
_entity.pdbx_description
1 polymer ?
#
loop_
_entity_poly.entity_id
_entity_poly.type
_entity_poly.pdbx_seq_one_letter_code
_entity_poly.pdbx_strand_id
1 'polypeptide(L)'
;LLLFTPGMNNPWVAFFVAQMQWVNIGWAIFNLLPILPLDGGHIFEGFVPDRHRSIVPKVGFILALIIAVLGFVGGSFFMAAMFGMMAHGNWQRIQGMGRGTW
;
A
#
# COMPACT_ATOMS: atom_id res chain seq x y z
N LEU A 1 -10.78 6.87 -21.13
CA LEU A 1 -9.33 7.04 -21.40
C LEU A 1 -8.88 6.39 -22.71
N LEU A 2 -9.36 5.19 -23.06
CA LEU A 2 -8.96 4.51 -24.31
C LEU A 2 -9.47 5.19 -25.60
N LEU A 3 -10.59 5.92 -25.58
CA LEU A 3 -11.19 6.51 -26.79
C LEU A 3 -10.35 7.60 -27.50
N PHE A 4 -9.26 8.08 -26.90
CA PHE A 4 -8.48 9.22 -27.42
C PHE A 4 -7.00 8.90 -27.65
N THR A 5 -6.57 7.64 -27.54
CA THR A 5 -5.15 7.29 -27.69
C THR A 5 -4.80 7.12 -29.19
N PRO A 6 -3.97 7.99 -29.78
CA PRO A 6 -3.53 7.84 -31.16
C PRO A 6 -2.76 6.53 -31.31
N GLY A 7 -3.05 5.75 -32.37
CA GLY A 7 -2.34 4.49 -32.65
C GLY A 7 -2.97 3.22 -32.08
N MET A 8 -4.19 3.28 -31.52
CA MET A 8 -4.94 2.08 -31.09
C MET A 8 -5.22 1.05 -32.20
N ASN A 9 -5.15 1.47 -33.46
CA ASN A 9 -5.23 0.56 -34.60
C ASN A 9 -4.04 -0.42 -34.66
N ASN A 10 -2.94 -0.12 -33.96
CA ASN A 10 -1.82 -1.03 -33.80
C ASN A 10 -2.05 -1.93 -32.57
N PRO A 11 -2.13 -3.27 -32.75
CA PRO A 11 -2.42 -4.20 -31.66
C PRO A 11 -1.39 -4.15 -30.53
N TRP A 12 -0.13 -3.81 -30.82
CA TRP A 12 0.91 -3.68 -29.81
C TRP A 12 0.72 -2.46 -28.91
N VAL A 13 0.30 -1.33 -29.49
CA VAL A 13 0.01 -0.10 -28.74
C VAL A 13 -1.22 -0.31 -27.86
N ALA A 14 -2.26 -0.94 -28.39
CA ALA A 14 -3.46 -1.27 -27.62
C ALA A 14 -3.14 -2.21 -26.44
N PHE A 15 -2.34 -3.26 -26.68
CA PHE A 15 -1.88 -4.16 -25.62
C PHE A 15 -1.07 -3.43 -24.54
N PHE A 16 -0.09 -2.62 -24.95
CA PHE A 16 0.75 -1.85 -24.04
C PHE A 16 -0.07 -0.92 -23.14
N VAL A 17 -1.00 -0.15 -23.73
CA VAL A 17 -1.87 0.77 -22.98
C VAL A 17 -2.78 0.01 -22.02
N ALA A 18 -3.33 -1.13 -22.44
CA ALA A 18 -4.15 -1.99 -21.58
C ALA A 18 -3.34 -2.52 -20.38
N GLN A 19 -2.10 -2.98 -20.61
CA GLN A 19 -1.21 -3.44 -19.55
C GLN A 19 -0.83 -2.29 -18.59
N MET A 20 -0.46 -1.13 -19.12
CA MET A 20 -0.17 0.06 -18.31
C MET A 20 -1.36 0.46 -17.44
N GLN A 21 -2.56 0.50 -18.02
CA GLN A 21 -3.78 0.84 -17.28
C GLN A 21 -4.04 -0.18 -16.16
N TRP A 22 -3.96 -1.47 -16.46
CA TRP A 22 -4.16 -2.54 -15.47
C TRP A 22 -3.16 -2.45 -14.31
N VAL A 23 -1.88 -2.31 -14.63
CA VAL A 23 -0.81 -2.22 -13.62
C VAL A 23 -0.96 -0.97 -12.76
N ASN A 24 -1.26 0.20 -13.35
CA ASN A 24 -1.44 1.43 -12.58
C ASN A 24 -2.67 1.39 -11.67
N ILE A 25 -3.79 0.83 -12.14
CA ILE A 25 -4.99 0.69 -11.29
C ILE A 25 -4.70 -0.27 -10.14
N GLY A 26 -4.03 -1.40 -10.42
CA GLY A 26 -3.59 -2.33 -9.38
C GLY A 26 -2.74 -1.64 -8.31
N TRP A 27 -1.69 -0.93 -8.72
CA TRP A 27 -0.83 -0.19 -7.80
C TRP A 27 -1.56 0.93 -7.05
N ALA A 28 -2.49 1.64 -7.69
CA ALA A 28 -3.29 2.66 -7.04
C ALA A 28 -4.14 2.07 -5.90
N ILE A 29 -4.74 0.89 -6.11
CA ILE A 29 -5.51 0.19 -5.07
C ILE A 29 -4.58 -0.22 -3.91
N PHE A 30 -3.41 -0.78 -4.21
CA PHE A 30 -2.42 -1.13 -3.17
C PHE A 30 -1.97 0.10 -2.38
N ASN A 31 -1.72 1.22 -3.05
CA ASN A 31 -1.30 2.47 -2.39
C ASN A 31 -2.39 3.07 -1.50
N LEU A 32 -3.67 2.74 -1.70
CA LEU A 32 -4.77 3.21 -0.86
C LEU A 32 -4.98 2.38 0.42
N LEU A 33 -4.21 1.30 0.61
CA LEU A 33 -4.26 0.54 1.87
C LEU A 33 -3.80 1.43 3.05
N PRO A 34 -4.47 1.36 4.22
CA PRO A 34 -4.12 2.18 5.38
C PRO A 34 -2.90 1.62 6.13
N ILE A 35 -1.76 1.55 5.43
CA ILE A 35 -0.47 1.04 5.88
C ILE A 35 0.57 2.12 5.62
N LEU A 36 1.31 2.56 6.63
CA LEU A 36 2.42 3.48 6.41
C LEU A 36 3.62 2.70 5.84
N PRO A 37 4.37 3.21 4.83
CA PRO A 37 4.34 4.57 4.28
C PRO A 37 3.47 4.77 3.03
N LEU A 38 2.50 3.89 2.75
CA LEU A 38 1.62 4.03 1.59
C LEU A 38 0.71 5.27 1.75
N ASP A 39 0.27 5.83 0.63
CA ASP A 39 -0.58 7.03 0.58
C ASP A 39 -1.87 6.85 1.40
N GLY A 40 -2.47 5.67 1.37
CA GLY A 40 -3.65 5.31 2.16
C GLY A 40 -3.41 5.36 3.67
N GLY A 41 -2.18 5.08 4.12
CA GLY A 41 -1.77 5.26 5.50
C GLY A 41 -1.76 6.72 5.92
N HIS A 42 -1.28 7.61 5.05
CA HIS A 42 -1.29 9.06 5.27
C HIS A 42 -2.69 9.66 5.18
N ILE A 43 -3.52 9.16 4.27
CA ILE A 43 -4.94 9.52 4.18
C ILE A 43 -5.64 9.12 5.47
N PHE A 44 -5.46 7.89 5.94
CA PHE A 44 -6.03 7.42 7.19
C PHE A 44 -5.55 8.25 8.38
N GLU A 45 -4.27 8.63 8.41
CA GLU A 45 -3.72 9.53 9.42
C GLU A 45 -4.43 10.89 9.45
N GLY A 46 -4.73 11.48 8.29
CA GLY A 46 -5.47 12.74 8.19
C GLY A 46 -6.94 12.65 8.61
N PHE A 47 -7.56 11.48 8.50
CA PHE A 47 -8.94 11.26 8.95
C PHE A 47 -9.06 10.98 10.46
N VAL A 48 -7.99 10.50 11.09
CA VAL A 48 -7.98 10.17 12.52
C VAL A 48 -7.68 11.41 13.36
N PRO A 49 -8.52 11.77 14.35
CA PRO A 49 -8.23 12.87 15.26
C PRO A 49 -6.93 12.64 16.03
N ASP A 50 -6.17 13.72 16.33
CA ASP A 50 -4.87 13.62 17.01
C ASP A 50 -4.89 12.80 18.30
N ARG A 51 -5.99 12.87 19.07
CA ARG A 51 -6.20 12.08 20.29
C ARG A 51 -6.07 10.56 20.07
N HIS A 52 -6.37 10.09 18.85
CA HIS A 52 -6.38 8.68 18.47
C HIS A 52 -5.29 8.31 17.48
N ARG A 53 -4.32 9.20 17.20
CA ARG A 53 -3.27 9.00 16.19
C ARG A 53 -2.45 7.72 16.37
N SER A 54 -2.40 7.19 17.60
CA SER A 54 -1.79 5.88 17.89
C SER A 54 -2.47 4.69 17.22
N ILE A 55 -3.70 4.83 16.72
CA ILE A 55 -4.41 3.77 15.99
C ILE A 55 -3.85 3.57 14.57
N VAL A 56 -3.32 4.63 13.96
CA VAL A 56 -2.83 4.64 12.57
C VAL A 56 -1.74 3.58 12.34
N PRO A 57 -0.61 3.60 13.09
CA PRO A 57 0.42 2.59 12.89
C PRO A 57 -0.01 1.20 13.39
N LYS A 58 -1.00 1.09 14.30
CA LYS A 58 -1.54 -0.22 14.73
C LYS A 58 -2.31 -0.89 13.61
N VAL A 59 -3.20 -0.15 12.94
CA VAL A 59 -3.96 -0.64 11.79
C VAL A 59 -3.01 -1.00 10.65
N GLY A 60 -2.04 -0.12 10.35
CA GLY A 60 -1.02 -0.38 9.34
C GLY A 60 -0.17 -1.62 9.63
N PHE A 61 0.23 -1.82 10.88
CA PHE A 61 0.95 -3.02 11.31
C PHE A 61 0.14 -4.30 11.09
N ILE A 62 -1.10 -4.33 11.57
CA ILE A 62 -1.97 -5.52 11.48
C ILE A 62 -2.23 -5.88 10.02
N LEU A 63 -2.60 -4.90 9.19
CA LEU A 63 -2.87 -5.13 7.78
C LEU A 63 -1.62 -5.58 7.02
N ALA A 64 -0.48 -4.92 7.23
CA ALA A 64 0.77 -5.33 6.60
C ALA A 64 1.19 -6.74 7.02
N LEU A 65 1.01 -7.11 8.29
CA LEU A 65 1.30 -8.45 8.77
C LEU A 65 0.40 -9.51 8.12
N ILE A 66 -0.91 -9.24 8.01
CA ILE A 66 -1.85 -10.14 7.33
C ILE A 66 -1.42 -10.36 5.87
N ILE A 67 -1.11 -9.28 5.14
CA ILE A 67 -0.68 -9.39 3.73
C ILE A 67 0.66 -10.11 3.61
N ALA A 68 1.60 -9.88 4.53
CA ALA A 68 2.87 -10.59 4.55
C ALA A 68 2.68 -12.11 4.73
N VAL A 69 1.80 -12.52 5.66
CA VAL A 69 1.46 -13.94 5.89
C VAL A 69 0.77 -14.54 4.67
N LEU A 70 -0.19 -13.83 4.07
CA LEU A 70 -0.86 -14.28 2.85
C LEU A 70 0.13 -14.44 1.69
N GLY A 71 1.07 -13.48 1.53
CA GLY A 71 2.14 -13.56 0.55
C GLY A 71 3.05 -14.77 0.77
N PHE A 72 3.39 -15.07 2.02
CA PHE A 72 4.21 -16.23 2.37
C PHE A 72 3.49 -17.55 2.08
N VAL A 73 2.23 -17.69 2.51
CA VAL A 73 1.40 -18.88 2.26
C VAL A 73 1.14 -19.08 0.76
N GLY A 74 0.97 -17.99 0.01
CA GLY A 74 0.80 -18.01 -1.45
C GLY A 74 2.10 -18.25 -2.24
N GLY A 75 3.24 -18.41 -1.58
CA GLY A 75 4.54 -18.64 -2.23
C GLY A 75 5.20 -17.39 -2.82
N SER A 76 4.65 -16.21 -2.60
CA SER A 76 5.21 -14.93 -3.04
C SER A 76 6.16 -14.37 -1.99
N PHE A 77 7.42 -14.82 -2.04
CA PHE A 77 8.48 -14.32 -1.15
C PHE A 77 8.63 -12.80 -1.21
N PHE A 78 8.50 -12.22 -2.41
CA PHE A 78 8.59 -10.76 -2.60
C PHE A 78 7.50 -10.02 -1.83
N MET A 79 6.24 -10.45 -1.94
CA MET A 79 5.15 -9.82 -1.17
C MET A 79 5.34 -10.00 0.33
N ALA A 80 5.72 -11.21 0.76
CA ALA A 80 5.98 -11.50 2.17
C ALA A 80 7.06 -10.58 2.76
N ALA A 81 8.18 -10.43 2.05
CA ALA A 81 9.29 -9.57 2.48
C ALA A 81 8.89 -8.09 2.48
N MET A 82 8.26 -7.61 1.41
CA MET A 82 7.87 -6.20 1.27
C MET A 82 6.89 -5.76 2.36
N PHE A 83 5.80 -6.50 2.55
CA PHE A 83 4.81 -6.18 3.58
C PHE A 83 5.32 -6.50 4.99
N GLY A 84 6.21 -7.49 5.15
CA GLY A 84 6.89 -7.74 6.41
C GLY A 84 7.74 -6.56 6.87
N MET A 85 8.49 -5.93 5.94
CA MET A 85 9.25 -4.71 6.23
C MET A 85 8.33 -3.53 6.58
N MET A 86 7.21 -3.35 5.87
CA MET A 86 6.22 -2.32 6.19
C MET A 86 5.58 -2.55 7.56
N ALA A 87 5.27 -3.80 7.91
CA ALA A 87 4.78 -4.16 9.25
C ALA A 87 5.82 -3.75 10.30
N HIS A 88 7.09 -4.14 10.12
CA HIS A 88 8.16 -3.74 11.02
C HIS A 88 8.29 -2.21 11.17
N GLY A 89 8.17 -1.45 10.08
CA GLY A 89 8.17 0.01 10.13
C GLY A 89 7.00 0.60 10.94
N ASN A 90 5.80 0.04 10.81
CA ASN A 90 4.65 0.44 11.63
C ASN A 90 4.86 0.05 13.11
N TRP A 91 5.43 -1.12 13.38
CA TRP A 91 5.77 -1.56 14.73
C TRP A 91 6.79 -0.64 15.42
N GLN A 92 7.78 -0.14 14.69
CA GLN A 92 8.73 0.86 15.19
C GLN A 92 8.01 2.17 15.57
N ARG A 93 7.05 2.63 14.76
CA ARG A 93 6.26 3.84 15.07
C ARG A 93 5.42 3.65 16.34
N ILE A 94 4.83 2.47 16.55
CA ILE A 94 4.09 2.14 17.79
C ILE A 94 5.02 2.23 19.00
N GLN A 95 6.23 1.67 18.92
CA GLN A 95 7.21 1.74 20.02
C GLN A 95 7.75 3.15 20.25
N GLY A 96 7.93 3.94 19.19
CA GLY A 96 8.35 5.35 19.28
C GLY A 96 7.35 6.22 20.04
N MET A 97 6.05 5.96 19.90
CA MET A 97 5.00 6.65 20.65
C MET A 97 5.06 6.39 22.16
N GLY A 98 5.55 5.22 22.59
CA GLY A 98 5.74 4.89 24.00
C GLY A 98 6.98 5.54 24.63
N ARG A 99 7.90 6.10 23.82
CA ARG A 99 9.16 6.70 24.29
C ARG A 99 9.13 8.22 24.46
N GLY A 100 8.00 8.88 24.20
CA GLY A 100 7.75 10.27 24.59
C GLY A 100 8.85 11.27 24.21
N THR A 101 8.85 11.73 22.97
CA THR A 101 9.44 13.03 22.63
C THR A 101 8.33 13.91 22.07
N TRP A 102 7.84 14.80 22.93
CA TRP A 102 7.05 15.97 22.57
C TRP A 102 7.90 16.94 21.73
#